data_AF-F7UWI7-F1
#
_entry.id   AF-F7UWI7-F1
#
_cell.length_a   1.000
_cell.length_b   1.000
_cell.length_c   1.000
_cell.angle_alpha   90.00
_cell.angle_beta   90.00
_cell.angle_gamma   90.00
#
_symmetry.space_group_name_H-M   'P 1'
#
loop_
_entity.id
_entity.type
_entity.pdbx_description
1 polymer ?
#
loop_
_entity_poly.entity_id
_entity_poly.type
_entity_poly.pdbx_seq_one_letter_code
_entity_poly.pdbx_strand_id
1 'polypeptide(L)' 'MNVLDAINTMLGDTSTTKTSLAQSLGRSKQSISNMFAKKTDVYTDTLIKMADHMGYKLILENGENRIVLTAREK' A
#
# COMPACT_ATOMS: atom_id res chain seq x y z
N MET A 1 -8.75 -10.85 -5.16
CA MET A 1 -8.29 -10.22 -3.91
C MET A 1 -8.65 -8.74 -3.96
N ASN A 2 -9.25 -8.16 -2.92
CA ASN A 2 -9.46 -6.70 -2.89
C ASN A 2 -8.18 -5.97 -2.44
N VAL A 3 -8.09 -4.66 -2.63
CA VAL A 3 -6.90 -3.86 -2.29
C VAL A 3 -6.54 -3.94 -0.80
N LEU A 4 -7.52 -3.97 0.10
CA LEU A 4 -7.30 -4.03 1.55
C LEU A 4 -6.79 -5.39 2.00
N ASP A 5 -7.29 -6.47 1.38
CA ASP A 5 -6.80 -7.83 1.61
C ASP A 5 -5.32 -7.90 1.22
N ALA A 6 -4.96 -7.33 0.04
CA ALA A 6 -3.58 -7.25 -0.42
C ALA A 6 -2.68 -6.50 0.57
N ILE A 7 -3.15 -5.36 1.08
CA ILE A 7 -2.40 -4.59 2.09
C ILE A 7 -2.25 -5.39 3.39
N ASN A 8 -3.28 -6.09 3.85
CA ASN A 8 -3.19 -6.91 5.06
C ASN A 8 -2.21 -8.08 4.88
N THR A 9 -2.18 -8.71 3.70
CA THR A 9 -1.18 -9.74 3.37
C THR A 9 0.23 -9.16 3.42
N MET A 10 0.48 -8.02 2.75
CA MET A 10 1.80 -7.36 2.80
C MET A 10 2.24 -7.00 4.23
N LEU A 11 1.31 -6.53 5.07
CA LEU A 11 1.58 -6.23 6.48
C LEU A 11 1.96 -7.49 7.27
N GLY A 12 1.27 -8.59 7.04
CA GLY A 12 1.56 -9.88 7.68
C GLY A 12 2.91 -10.44 7.27
N ASP A 13 3.18 -10.48 5.97
CA ASP A 13 4.40 -11.06 5.40
C ASP A 13 5.67 -10.30 5.83
N THR A 14 5.57 -8.98 5.98
CA THR A 14 6.72 -8.11 6.30
C THR A 14 6.86 -7.78 7.78
N SER A 15 5.95 -8.27 8.62
CA SER A 15 5.85 -7.86 10.04
C SER A 15 5.75 -6.33 10.23
N THR A 16 5.31 -5.61 9.20
CA THR A 16 5.16 -4.15 9.25
C THR A 16 3.92 -3.81 10.08
N THR A 17 4.09 -2.93 11.07
CA THR A 17 2.93 -2.47 11.86
C THR A 17 2.21 -1.32 11.14
N LYS A 18 0.89 -1.19 11.38
CA LYS A 18 0.11 -0.04 10.88
C LYS A 18 0.69 1.31 11.35
N THR A 19 1.36 1.34 12.50
CA THR A 19 2.04 2.53 13.03
C THR A 19 3.28 2.88 12.20
N SER A 20 4.14 1.90 11.90
CA SER A 20 5.32 2.07 11.04
C SER A 20 4.91 2.54 9.65
N LEU A 21 3.87 1.92 9.08
CA LEU A 21 3.33 2.30 7.79
C LEU A 21 2.78 3.73 7.79
N ALA A 22 2.11 4.16 8.87
CA ALA A 22 1.64 5.54 8.98
C ALA A 22 2.81 6.54 8.98
N GLN A 23 3.90 6.21 9.69
CA GLN A 23 5.10 7.04 9.74
C GLN A 23 5.78 7.16 8.37
N SER A 24 5.97 6.05 7.65
CA SER A 24 6.61 6.08 6.32
C SER A 24 5.79 6.83 5.28
N LEU A 25 4.46 6.82 5.41
CA LEU A 25 3.56 7.58 4.54
C LEU A 25 3.39 9.04 4.95
N GLY A 26 3.95 9.48 6.07
CA GLY A 26 3.74 10.83 6.62
C GLY A 26 2.29 11.10 7.01
N ARG A 27 1.54 10.07 7.43
CA ARG A 27 0.12 10.15 7.79
C ARG A 27 -0.09 9.84 9.28
N SER A 28 -1.19 10.32 9.84
CA SER A 28 -1.56 9.98 11.22
C SER A 28 -2.02 8.51 11.33
N LYS A 29 -1.80 7.91 12.49
CA LYS A 29 -2.30 6.55 12.80
C LYS A 29 -3.82 6.46 12.63
N GLN A 30 -4.59 7.48 13.05
CA GLN A 30 -6.03 7.51 12.83
C GLN A 30 -6.38 7.53 11.33
N SER A 31 -5.63 8.24 10.49
CA SER A 31 -5.88 8.25 9.04
C SER A 31 -5.76 6.85 8.45
N ILE A 32 -4.75 6.08 8.86
CA ILE A 32 -4.55 4.70 8.40
C ILE A 32 -5.64 3.79 8.96
N SER A 33 -5.94 3.86 10.27
CA SER A 33 -7.03 3.06 10.87
C SER A 33 -8.38 3.32 10.20
N ASN A 34 -8.70 4.58 9.90
CA ASN A 34 -9.94 4.95 9.22
C ASN A 34 -9.99 4.41 7.79
N MET A 35 -8.86 4.41 7.06
CA MET A 35 -8.77 3.83 5.72
C MET A 35 -9.13 2.34 5.73
N PHE A 36 -8.58 1.57 6.69
CA PHE A 36 -8.94 0.15 6.85
C PHE A 36 -10.40 -0.05 7.28
N ALA A 37 -10.89 0.74 8.24
CA ALA A 37 -12.23 0.59 8.80
C ALA A 37 -13.33 0.98 7.80
N LYS A 38 -13.13 2.06 7.05
CA LYS A 38 -14.12 2.58 6.10
C LYS A 38 -14.03 1.96 4.71
N LYS A 39 -13.12 1.00 4.52
CA LYS A 39 -12.80 0.40 3.23
C LYS A 39 -12.63 1.42 2.10
N THR A 40 -12.01 2.55 2.44
CA THR A 40 -11.88 3.68 1.51
C THR A 40 -10.95 3.30 0.36
N ASP A 41 -11.29 3.72 -0.85
CA ASP A 41 -10.41 3.57 -2.00
C ASP A 41 -9.04 4.20 -1.69
N VAL A 42 -7.99 3.41 -1.86
CA VAL A 42 -6.62 3.85 -1.62
C VAL A 42 -6.08 4.40 -2.94
N TYR A 43 -5.67 5.67 -2.94
CA TYR A 43 -5.05 6.28 -4.11
C TYR A 43 -3.83 5.49 -4.56
N THR A 44 -3.64 5.37 -5.87
CA THR A 44 -2.55 4.60 -6.49
C THR A 44 -1.18 5.03 -5.98
N ASP A 45 -0.91 6.33 -5.85
CA ASP A 45 0.36 6.85 -5.29
C ASP A 45 0.62 6.37 -3.85
N THR A 46 -0.45 6.26 -3.04
CA THR A 46 -0.33 5.71 -1.68
C THR A 46 -0.02 4.22 -1.72
N LEU A 47 -0.65 3.44 -2.62
CA LEU A 47 -0.37 2.01 -2.78
C LEU A 47 1.07 1.75 -3.23
N ILE A 48 1.58 2.58 -4.15
CA ILE A 48 2.97 2.49 -4.60
C ILE A 48 3.92 2.67 -3.42
N LYS A 49 3.73 3.72 -2.60
CA LYS A 49 4.56 3.99 -1.41
C LYS A 49 4.46 2.90 -0.36
N MET A 50 3.26 2.35 -0.16
CA MET A 50 3.05 1.21 0.74
C MET A 50 3.83 -0.03 0.27
N ALA A 51 3.70 -0.37 -1.01
CA ALA A 51 4.40 -1.50 -1.61
C ALA A 51 5.92 -1.33 -1.49
N ASP A 52 6.44 -0.16 -1.87
CA ASP A 52 7.86 0.17 -1.83
C ASP A 52 8.44 0.03 -0.40
N HIS A 53 7.76 0.62 0.60
CA HIS A 53 8.17 0.51 2.01
C HIS A 53 8.20 -0.94 2.52
N MET A 54 7.32 -1.79 1.99
CA MET A 54 7.19 -3.21 2.38
C MET A 54 8.01 -4.14 1.47
N GLY A 55 8.79 -3.62 0.52
CA GLY A 55 9.61 -4.43 -0.39
C GLY A 55 8.83 -5.12 -1.52
N TYR A 56 7.60 -4.68 -1.79
CA TYR A 56 6.78 -5.13 -2.92
C TYR A 56 6.85 -4.16 -4.09
N LYS A 57 6.42 -4.64 -5.27
CA LYS A 57 6.19 -3.81 -6.46
C LYS A 57 4.71 -3.78 -6.78
N LEU A 58 4.18 -2.60 -7.11
CA LEU A 58 2.82 -2.48 -7.62
C LEU A 58 2.84 -2.72 -9.14
N ILE A 59 2.04 -3.68 -9.60
CA ILE A 59 1.97 -4.07 -11.02
C ILE A 59 0.53 -3.88 -11.48
N LEU A 60 0.34 -3.15 -12.58
CA LEU A 60 -0.89 -3.17 -13.36
C LEU A 60 -0.75 -4.23 -14.44
N GLU A 61 -1.69 -5.17 -14.50
CA GLU A 61 -1.68 -6.27 -15.46
C GLU A 61 -2.95 -6.25 -16.31
N ASN A 62 -2.80 -6.42 -17.62
CA ASN A 62 -3.89 -6.59 -18.57
C ASN A 62 -3.49 -7.63 -19.63
N GLY A 63 -3.93 -8.88 -19.43
CA GLY A 63 -3.49 -10.01 -20.25
C GLY A 63 -1.98 -10.20 -20.10
N GLU A 64 -1.26 -10.12 -21.21
CA GLU A 64 0.20 -10.23 -21.23
C GLU A 64 0.92 -8.91 -20.91
N ASN A 65 0.19 -7.78 -20.88
CA ASN A 65 0.78 -6.47 -20.60
C ASN A 65 0.96 -6.27 -19.10
N ARG A 66 2.18 -5.90 -18.69
CA ARG A 66 2.52 -5.60 -17.30
C ARG A 66 3.21 -4.23 -17.20
N ILE A 67 2.66 -3.36 -16.36
CA ILE A 67 3.22 -2.04 -16.07
C ILE A 67 3.63 -2.03 -14.60
N VAL A 68 4.93 -1.88 -14.33
CA VAL A 68 5.45 -1.72 -12.97
C VAL A 68 5.36 -0.26 -12.58
N LEU A 69 4.70 0.02 -11.46
CA LEU A 69 4.58 1.36 -10.89
C LEU A 69 5.62 1.53 -9.77
N THR A 70 6.35 2.65 -9.81
CA THR A 70 7.37 3.01 -8.83
C THR A 70 7.05 4.35 -8.18
N ALA A 71 7.53 4.54 -6.94
CA ALA A 71 7.35 5.81 -6.24
C ALA A 71 8.13 6.90 -6.99
N ARG A 72 7.54 8.09 -7.08
CA ARG A 72 8.26 9.24 -7.65
C ARG A 72 9.34 9.69 -6.67
N GLU A 73 10.59 9.64 -7.08
CA GLU A 73 11.69 10.25 -6.34
C GLU A 73 11.44 11.77 -6.27
N LYS A 74 11.58 12.33 -5.07
CA LYS A 74 11.45 13.77 -4.82
C LYS A 74 12.77 14.48 -5.04
#